data_AF-A0A3B8UIQ4-F1
#
_entry.id   AF-A0A3B8UIQ4-F1
#
_cell.length_a   1.000
_cell.length_b   1.000
_cell.length_c   1.000
_cell.angle_alpha   90.00
_cell.angle_beta   90.00
_cell.angle_gamma   90.00
#
_symmetry.space_group_name_H-M   'P 1'
#
loop_
_entity.id
_entity.type
_entity.pdbx_description
1 polymer ?
#
loop_
_entity_poly.entity_id
_entity_poly.type
_entity_poly.pdbx_seq_one_letter_code
_entity_poly.pdbx_strand_id
1 'polypeptide(L)'
;MKRWGGMTRPTLLACRRALREIQEIAAVARLQDSQMTEAEAVAAIAAIAVWASGEGPIGGAACGRIMQRLGDALGNVELEELDDHQAGRLFDQVVEALTRAA
;
A
#
# COMPACT_ATOMS: atom_id res chain seq x y z
N MET A 1 10.63 -12.49 30.30
CA MET A 1 11.08 -11.73 29.11
C MET A 1 10.56 -12.45 27.86
N LYS A 2 9.53 -11.92 27.20
CA LYS A 2 8.95 -12.55 25.99
C LYS A 2 9.93 -12.36 24.82
N ARG A 3 10.37 -13.46 24.22
CA ARG A 3 11.18 -13.48 22.98
C ARG A 3 10.29 -13.06 21.81
N TRP A 4 10.57 -11.91 21.21
CA TRP A 4 10.03 -11.53 19.90
C TRP A 4 10.95 -12.16 18.85
N GLY A 5 10.80 -13.47 18.66
CA GLY A 5 11.51 -14.21 17.62
C GLY A 5 10.75 -14.13 16.30
N GLY A 6 11.39 -13.57 15.27
CA GLY A 6 10.93 -13.70 13.88
C GLY A 6 10.58 -12.41 13.16
N MET A 7 11.41 -11.37 13.23
CA MET A 7 11.34 -10.25 12.28
C MET A 7 12.09 -10.66 11.01
N THR A 8 11.45 -11.51 10.21
CA THR A 8 11.99 -11.96 8.92
C THR A 8 11.74 -10.87 7.89
N ARG A 9 12.82 -10.16 7.52
CA ARG A 9 12.86 -9.20 6.40
C ARG A 9 12.00 -9.70 5.22
N PRO A 10 11.23 -8.83 4.54
CA PRO A 10 10.29 -9.29 3.56
C PRO A 10 11.13 -9.83 2.40
N THR A 11 10.88 -11.10 2.07
CA THR A 11 11.51 -11.67 0.90
C THR A 11 10.97 -10.94 -0.35
N LEU A 12 11.71 -10.96 -1.46
CA LEU A 12 11.22 -10.47 -2.75
C LEU A 12 9.84 -11.08 -3.13
N LEU A 13 9.55 -12.29 -2.65
CA LEU A 13 8.24 -12.93 -2.77
C LEU A 13 7.16 -12.22 -1.93
N ALA A 14 7.46 -11.85 -0.69
CA ALA A 14 6.56 -11.09 0.17
C ALA A 14 6.26 -9.70 -0.42
N CYS A 15 7.28 -9.00 -0.95
CA CYS A 15 7.09 -7.71 -1.61
C CYS A 15 6.20 -7.81 -2.85
N ARG A 16 6.43 -8.82 -3.71
CA ARG A 16 5.57 -9.08 -4.88
C ARG A 16 4.14 -9.43 -4.50
N ARG A 17 3.96 -10.18 -3.42
CA ARG A 17 2.63 -10.53 -2.89
C ARG A 17 1.90 -9.29 -2.38
N ALA A 18 2.57 -8.45 -1.59
CA ALA A 18 2.03 -7.18 -1.10
C ALA A 18 1.59 -6.27 -2.27
N LEU A 19 2.42 -6.14 -3.30
CA LEU A 19 2.05 -5.37 -4.50
C LEU A 19 0.83 -5.93 -5.23
N ARG A 20 0.73 -7.26 -5.34
CA ARG A 20 -0.43 -7.90 -5.94
C ARG A 20 -1.70 -7.60 -5.16
N GLU A 21 -1.65 -7.75 -3.84
CA GLU A 21 -2.79 -7.47 -2.95
C GLU A 21 -3.21 -5.99 -3.04
N ILE A 22 -2.25 -5.06 -3.07
CA ILE A 22 -2.50 -3.62 -3.27
C ILE A 22 -3.18 -3.34 -4.62
N GLN A 23 -2.71 -3.97 -5.71
CA GLN A 23 -3.30 -3.82 -7.03
C GLN A 23 -4.72 -4.40 -7.10
N GLU A 24 -4.98 -5.53 -6.46
CA GLU A 24 -6.31 -6.14 -6.39
C GLU A 24 -7.28 -5.23 -5.62
N ILE A 25 -6.87 -4.67 -4.49
CA ILE A 25 -7.67 -3.71 -3.72
C ILE A 25 -7.99 -2.47 -4.55
N ALA A 26 -6.98 -1.87 -5.21
CA ALA A 26 -7.19 -0.70 -6.06
C ALA A 26 -8.09 -1.01 -7.28
N ALA A 27 -8.01 -2.20 -7.84
CA ALA A 27 -8.87 -2.61 -8.95
C ALA A 27 -10.33 -2.79 -8.49
N VAL A 28 -10.56 -3.41 -7.33
CA VAL A 28 -11.90 -3.63 -6.77
C VAL A 28 -12.57 -2.32 -6.42
N ALA A 29 -11.85 -1.40 -5.75
CA ALA A 29 -12.40 -0.11 -5.33
C ALA A 29 -12.88 0.78 -6.49
N ARG A 30 -12.36 0.56 -7.71
CA ARG A 30 -12.78 1.28 -8.93
C ARG A 30 -14.03 0.70 -9.61
N LEU A 31 -14.53 -0.46 -9.18
CA LEU A 31 -15.73 -1.03 -9.76
C LEU A 31 -16.96 -0.22 -9.32
N GLN A 32 -17.86 0.10 -10.26
CA GLN A 32 -19.05 0.91 -9.98
C GLN A 32 -20.00 0.27 -8.95
N ASP A 33 -19.98 -1.06 -8.85
CA ASP A 33 -20.78 -1.84 -7.89
C ASP A 33 -19.95 -2.34 -6.69
N SER A 34 -18.76 -1.77 -6.47
CA SER A 34 -17.91 -2.13 -5.34
C SER A 34 -18.60 -1.83 -4.01
N GLN A 35 -18.58 -2.81 -3.11
CA GLN A 35 -18.94 -2.59 -1.69
C GLN A 35 -17.80 -1.91 -0.90
N MET A 36 -16.61 -1.79 -1.51
CA MET A 36 -15.44 -1.14 -0.93
C MET A 36 -15.31 0.27 -1.47
N THR A 37 -15.31 1.24 -0.56
CA THR A 37 -15.09 2.65 -0.82
C THR A 37 -13.61 2.95 -1.09
N GLU A 38 -13.33 4.09 -1.73
CA GLU A 38 -11.96 4.55 -1.97
C GLU A 38 -11.19 4.79 -0.65
N ALA A 39 -11.87 5.27 0.39
CA ALA A 39 -11.29 5.44 1.73
C ALA A 39 -10.88 4.11 2.38
N GLU A 40 -11.74 3.09 2.32
CA GLU A 40 -11.43 1.74 2.80
C GLU A 40 -10.27 1.11 2.02
N ALA A 41 -10.23 1.35 0.71
CA ALA A 41 -9.15 0.89 -0.15
C ALA A 41 -7.80 1.54 0.20
N VAL A 42 -7.79 2.86 0.40
CA VAL A 42 -6.59 3.59 0.84
C VAL A 42 -6.10 3.09 2.20
N ALA A 43 -7.00 2.89 3.16
CA ALA A 43 -6.64 2.37 4.48
C ALA A 43 -6.02 0.96 4.41
N ALA A 44 -6.62 0.07 3.60
CA ALA A 44 -6.09 -1.28 3.40
C ALA A 44 -4.72 -1.26 2.69
N ILE A 45 -4.56 -0.43 1.65
CA ILE A 45 -3.29 -0.28 0.93
C ILE A 45 -2.20 0.28 1.85
N ALA A 46 -2.53 1.27 2.70
CA ALA A 46 -1.60 1.83 3.67
C ALA A 46 -1.12 0.81 4.69
N ALA A 47 -2.03 -0.02 5.22
CA ALA A 47 -1.65 -1.10 6.14
C ALA A 47 -0.67 -2.09 5.51
N ILE A 48 -0.92 -2.51 4.26
CA ILE A 48 -0.04 -3.40 3.51
C ILE A 48 1.30 -2.71 3.19
N ALA A 49 1.27 -1.43 2.82
CA ALA A 49 2.44 -0.64 2.50
C ALA A 49 3.37 -0.46 3.71
N VAL A 50 2.80 -0.12 4.87
CA VAL A 50 3.52 0.01 6.14
C VAL A 50 4.14 -1.33 6.54
N TRP A 51 3.37 -2.42 6.53
CA TRP A 51 3.88 -3.76 6.85
C TRP A 51 5.08 -4.13 5.96
N ALA A 52 4.95 -3.94 4.64
CA ALA A 52 6.02 -4.29 3.71
C ALA A 52 7.22 -3.33 3.76
N SER A 53 7.06 -2.07 4.20
CA SER A 53 8.15 -1.11 4.42
C SER A 53 8.92 -1.34 5.74
N GLY A 54 8.23 -1.72 6.81
CA GLY A 54 8.80 -1.90 8.16
C GLY A 54 9.75 -3.09 8.28
N GLU A 55 9.63 -4.05 7.36
CA GLU A 55 10.47 -5.24 7.33
C GLU A 55 11.84 -4.98 6.65
N GLY A 56 12.04 -3.81 6.03
CA GLY A 56 13.31 -3.35 5.46
C GLY A 56 13.45 -3.58 3.94
N PRO A 57 14.35 -2.84 3.25
CA PRO A 57 14.38 -2.81 1.80
C PRO A 57 15.11 -4.04 1.25
N ILE A 58 14.39 -5.05 0.73
CA ILE A 58 15.04 -6.13 -0.03
C ILE A 58 14.23 -6.55 -1.27
N GLY A 59 14.92 -6.50 -2.41
CA GLY A 59 14.63 -7.37 -3.56
C GLY A 59 14.00 -6.67 -4.75
N GLY A 60 14.85 -6.31 -5.72
CA GLY A 60 14.46 -5.75 -7.01
C GLY A 60 14.16 -4.27 -6.91
N ALA A 61 14.92 -3.46 -7.66
CA ALA A 61 14.82 -2.00 -7.61
C ALA A 61 13.39 -1.50 -7.91
N ALA A 62 12.57 -2.25 -8.65
CA ALA A 62 11.17 -1.90 -8.92
C ALA A 62 10.26 -2.03 -7.69
N CYS A 63 10.30 -3.17 -6.96
CA CYS A 63 9.38 -3.40 -5.83
C CYS A 63 9.65 -2.42 -4.69
N GLY A 64 10.92 -2.24 -4.31
CA GLY A 64 11.30 -1.27 -3.29
C GLY A 64 10.93 0.17 -3.65
N ARG A 65 11.05 0.58 -4.92
CA ARG A 65 10.64 1.92 -5.38
C ARG A 65 9.13 2.13 -5.30
N ILE A 66 8.33 1.12 -5.62
CA ILE A 66 6.86 1.22 -5.51
C ILE A 66 6.47 1.37 -4.04
N MET A 67 7.01 0.52 -3.18
CA MET A 67 6.71 0.58 -1.74
C MET A 67 7.16 1.91 -1.13
N GLN A 68 8.31 2.44 -1.54
CA GLN A 68 8.77 3.77 -1.11
C GLN A 68 7.82 4.88 -1.58
N ARG A 69 7.39 4.87 -2.84
CA ARG A 69 6.43 5.86 -3.36
C ARG A 69 5.06 5.78 -2.67
N LEU A 70 4.59 4.57 -2.38
CA LEU A 70 3.37 4.37 -1.60
C LEU A 70 3.55 4.90 -0.17
N GLY A 71 4.71 4.64 0.45
CA GLY A 71 5.08 5.22 1.73
C GLY A 71 5.11 6.75 1.71
N ASP A 72 5.67 7.36 0.67
CA ASP A 72 5.72 8.83 0.52
C ASP A 72 4.32 9.44 0.31
N ALA A 73 3.45 8.76 -0.45
CA ALA A 73 2.08 9.20 -0.69
C ALA A 73 1.21 9.10 0.58
N LEU A 74 1.46 8.10 1.43
CA LEU A 74 0.61 7.76 2.58
C LEU A 74 1.18 8.25 3.92
N GLY A 75 2.49 8.47 4.01
CA GLY A 75 3.23 8.58 5.27
C GLY A 75 2.98 9.85 6.10
N ASN A 76 2.31 10.85 5.55
CA ASN A 76 1.93 12.09 6.26
C ASN A 76 0.42 12.32 6.30
N VAL A 77 -0.38 11.28 6.00
CA VAL A 77 -1.82 11.42 5.92
C VAL A 77 -2.49 10.73 7.11
N GLU A 78 -3.22 11.53 7.91
CA GLU A 78 -4.18 11.04 8.90
C GLU A 78 -5.39 10.46 8.16
N LEU A 79 -5.32 9.17 7.80
CA LEU A 79 -6.34 8.51 6.97
C LEU A 79 -7.73 8.50 7.61
N GLU A 80 -7.80 8.51 8.94
CA GLU A 80 -9.05 8.55 9.72
C GLU A 80 -9.76 9.92 9.65
N GLU A 81 -9.04 10.97 9.23
CA GLU A 81 -9.56 12.34 9.14
C GLU A 81 -9.89 12.77 7.71
N LEU A 82 -9.71 11.89 6.72
CA LEU A 82 -9.98 12.23 5.32
C LEU A 82 -11.48 12.27 5.03
N ASP A 83 -11.92 13.35 4.38
CA ASP A 83 -13.20 13.37 3.70
C ASP A 83 -13.17 12.55 2.39
N ASP A 84 -14.35 12.22 1.85
CA ASP A 84 -14.49 11.40 0.65
C ASP A 84 -13.71 11.96 -0.55
N HIS A 85 -13.66 13.29 -0.70
CA HIS A 85 -12.94 13.92 -1.80
C HIS A 85 -11.42 13.82 -1.59
N GLN A 86 -10.94 13.99 -0.36
CA GLN A 86 -9.53 13.83 -0.01
C GLN A 86 -9.09 12.37 -0.17
N ALA A 87 -9.93 11.42 0.24
CA ALA A 87 -9.71 9.99 0.05
C ALA A 87 -9.60 9.62 -1.44
N GLY A 88 -10.50 10.12 -2.29
CA GLY A 88 -10.45 9.86 -3.73
C GLY A 88 -9.19 10.43 -4.41
N ARG A 89 -8.78 11.64 -4.03
CA ARG A 89 -7.50 12.21 -4.53
C ARG A 89 -6.29 11.38 -4.10
N LEU A 90 -6.27 10.92 -2.85
CA LEU A 90 -5.19 10.09 -2.35
C LEU A 90 -5.17 8.71 -3.01
N PHE A 91 -6.36 8.15 -3.27
CA PHE A 91 -6.52 6.92 -4.01
C PHE A 91 -5.97 7.04 -5.45
N ASP A 92 -6.24 8.14 -6.15
CA ASP A 92 -5.67 8.38 -7.48
C ASP A 92 -4.13 8.49 -7.44
N GLN A 93 -3.55 9.11 -6.41
CA GLN A 93 -2.09 9.17 -6.22
C GLN A 93 -1.50 7.78 -5.97
N VAL A 94 -2.19 6.94 -5.21
CA VAL A 94 -1.81 5.53 -4.99
C VAL A 94 -1.84 4.76 -6.32
N VAL A 95 -2.90 4.90 -7.12
CA VAL A 95 -3.01 4.25 -8.44
C VAL A 95 -1.91 4.74 -9.40
N GLU A 96 -1.59 6.02 -9.38
CA GLU A 96 -0.49 6.60 -10.17
C GLU A 96 0.87 6.05 -9.76
N ALA A 97 1.13 5.91 -8.45
CA ALA A 97 2.35 5.32 -7.92
C ALA A 97 2.54 3.86 -8.37
N LEU A 98 1.43 3.11 -8.46
CA LEU A 98 1.41 1.72 -8.95
C LEU A 98 1.67 1.61 -10.45
N THR A 99 1.16 2.54 -11.26
CA THR A 99 1.27 2.50 -12.73
C THR A 99 2.61 3.02 -13.26
N ARG A 100 3.19 4.06 -12.65
CA ARG A 100 4.46 4.68 -13.10
C ARG A 100 5.74 3.91 -12.71
N ALA A 101 5.60 2.67 -12.25
CA ALA A 101 6.72 1.88 -11.74
C ALA A 101 6.81 0.46 -12.33
N ALA A 102 5.81 0.08 -13.14
CA ALA A 102 5.89 -1.03 -14.09
C ALA A 102 6.73 -0.61 -15.32
#